data_AF-A0A9D6N5P2-F1
#
_entry.id   AF-A0A9D6N5P2-F1
#
_cell.length_a   1.000
_cell.length_b   1.000
_cell.length_c   1.000
_cell.angle_alpha   90.00
_cell.angle_beta   90.00
_cell.angle_gamma   90.00
#
_symmetry.space_group_name_H-M   'P 1'
#
loop_
_entity.id
_entity.type
_entity.pdbx_description
1 polymer ?
#
loop_
_entity_poly.entity_id
_entity_poly.type
_entity_poly.pdbx_seq_one_letter_code
_entity_poly.pdbx_strand_id
1 'polypeptide(L)'
;MSTNTVPSIRSASELDRLREQLRRRGEDEARRGHELQERGRESQQQGHERQAEALSLGELARLSGDEALRQLARGRRRESRAQATLESGHERTEQGAIRSHDGLRQVEQGIGLERLGLDAKRRGEERIAEGVERSERAEADQQRSVERLENAFGREARAEEQKDAGRAEVGEGVRAEAAAERRQRGSLETIGAGIQLEEHAEGLKTEGRDQLGQGTARVGDGTRHLDRAALQENRARELEQQAASEQLQADSLRRSAELREAQARLDSQRAALLTMAAGHLQEQATQAEAQAASLYAEYQQLGNQATYWNQKGHYDIAWGRHLQQCPFHYWCGRQLEDMGRQELQWAAHYRAQAQQKLAAYEARQQEAQSKAAQALQMRRESTDLLGRAAAQRTSAEGERRRAGEHQSRGEEAAVQARAARHHAAGARQLGEALVAEGNALRQSGLENIRTGFQQEQAGRELEHQGLEHFDVGRAAERSAREGESRGLEQIREGFAEESQARPVERESLARFRQARRREETGVRHQQEGLDQLRRGFELAGDGRDQVREGLGDLAAGRQMEMDGLRLENRGHRKLLEAREQIEHARRQGEAARHDLARAQQMEQEALRMIRSGQDMAEAGRVIQEKGEGYQDLAS
;
A
#
# COMPACT_ATOMS: atom_id res chain seq x y z
N MET A 1 94.73 -1.34 -193.11
CA MET A 1 95.29 -2.00 -194.31
C MET A 1 94.63 -1.34 -195.52
N SER A 2 95.40 -0.53 -196.24
CA SER A 2 96.06 -0.93 -197.51
C SER A 2 95.07 -0.77 -198.67
N THR A 3 95.15 0.34 -199.41
CA THR A 3 95.76 0.42 -200.76
C THR A 3 95.19 -0.61 -201.74
N ASN A 4 94.51 -0.17 -202.80
CA ASN A 4 94.70 -0.61 -204.20
C ASN A 4 93.67 0.07 -205.14
N THR A 5 94.06 0.88 -206.14
CA THR A 5 94.50 0.55 -207.54
C THR A 5 93.48 -0.17 -208.44
N VAL A 6 92.92 0.62 -209.39
CA VAL A 6 92.83 0.48 -210.88
C VAL A 6 92.46 -0.90 -211.47
N PRO A 7 91.45 -0.98 -212.37
CA PRO A 7 91.76 -1.17 -213.80
C PRO A 7 90.87 -0.41 -214.80
N SER A 8 91.48 -0.10 -215.94
CA SER A 8 90.86 0.48 -217.14
C SER A 8 90.39 -0.64 -218.06
N ILE A 9 89.10 -0.69 -218.43
CA ILE A 9 88.51 -1.48 -219.53
C ILE A 9 87.26 -0.65 -219.96
N ARG A 10 87.01 -0.19 -221.19
CA ARG A 10 87.02 -0.72 -222.57
C ARG A 10 85.86 -1.68 -222.87
N SER A 11 84.74 -1.08 -223.28
CA SER A 11 83.60 -1.63 -224.06
C SER A 11 82.29 -1.91 -223.29
N ALA A 12 81.18 -1.82 -224.02
CA ALA A 12 79.81 -1.58 -223.57
C ALA A 12 79.11 -2.68 -222.74
N SER A 13 79.83 -3.67 -222.16
CA SER A 13 79.23 -4.79 -221.40
C SER A 13 79.32 -4.67 -219.88
N GLU A 14 79.99 -3.65 -219.34
CA GLU A 14 80.22 -3.49 -217.89
C GLU A 14 79.15 -2.64 -217.16
N LEU A 15 78.32 -1.90 -217.91
CA LEU A 15 77.25 -1.05 -217.36
C LEU A 15 76.04 -1.84 -216.84
N ASP A 16 75.76 -3.02 -217.40
CA ASP A 16 74.59 -3.81 -217.01
C ASP A 16 74.78 -4.57 -215.67
N ARG A 17 76.03 -4.84 -215.25
CA ARG A 17 76.30 -5.52 -213.97
C ARG A 17 76.21 -4.62 -212.74
N LEU A 18 76.38 -3.30 -212.91
CA LEU A 18 76.33 -2.34 -211.80
C LEU A 18 74.87 -2.07 -211.35
N ARG A 19 73.91 -2.12 -212.28
CA ARG A 19 72.48 -1.90 -212.01
C ARG A 19 71.86 -3.01 -211.17
N GLU A 20 72.22 -4.27 -211.43
CA GLU A 20 71.72 -5.43 -210.67
C GLU A 20 72.17 -5.43 -209.20
N GLN A 21 73.37 -4.89 -208.92
CA GLN A 21 73.93 -4.84 -207.56
C GLN A 21 73.27 -3.77 -206.68
N LEU A 22 72.83 -2.65 -207.25
CA LEU A 22 72.18 -1.57 -206.51
C LEU A 22 70.75 -1.93 -206.09
N ARG A 23 70.02 -2.67 -206.93
CA ARG A 23 68.65 -3.10 -206.64
C ARG A 23 68.55 -4.04 -205.43
N ARG A 24 69.46 -5.01 -205.29
CA ARG A 24 69.47 -5.95 -204.15
C ARG A 24 69.75 -5.26 -202.82
N ARG A 25 70.55 -4.18 -202.81
CA ARG A 25 70.83 -3.44 -201.58
C ARG A 25 69.65 -2.60 -201.10
N GLY A 26 68.80 -2.12 -202.00
CA GLY A 26 67.59 -1.39 -201.62
C GLY A 26 66.53 -2.26 -200.96
N GLU A 27 66.36 -3.50 -201.42
CA GLU A 27 65.37 -4.43 -200.86
C GLU A 27 65.71 -4.89 -199.42
N ASP A 28 67.00 -5.03 -199.08
CA ASP A 28 67.43 -5.43 -197.73
C ASP A 28 67.30 -4.30 -196.69
N GLU A 29 67.52 -3.04 -197.07
CA GLU A 29 67.36 -1.89 -196.17
C GLU A 29 65.87 -1.63 -195.86
N ALA A 30 64.97 -1.79 -196.84
CA ALA A 30 63.52 -1.61 -196.63
C ALA A 30 62.93 -2.61 -195.62
N ARG A 31 63.40 -3.87 -195.62
CA ARG A 31 62.96 -4.87 -194.63
C ARG A 31 63.36 -4.52 -193.20
N ARG A 32 64.57 -3.99 -193.01
CA ARG A 32 65.04 -3.55 -191.68
C ARG A 32 64.25 -2.38 -191.12
N GLY A 33 63.80 -1.46 -191.97
CA GLY A 33 62.94 -0.35 -191.55
C GLY A 33 61.61 -0.82 -190.98
N HIS A 34 61.01 -1.83 -191.59
CA HIS A 34 59.71 -2.37 -191.17
C HIS A 34 59.74 -3.10 -189.82
N GLU A 35 60.77 -3.91 -189.56
CA GLU A 35 60.92 -4.64 -188.28
C GLU A 35 61.11 -3.70 -187.07
N LEU A 36 61.78 -2.56 -187.27
CA LEU A 36 61.99 -1.57 -186.22
C LEU A 36 60.70 -0.82 -185.85
N GLN A 37 59.80 -0.59 -186.80
CA GLN A 37 58.51 0.04 -186.53
C GLN A 37 57.55 -0.85 -185.73
N GLU A 38 57.50 -2.16 -186.02
CA GLU A 38 56.65 -3.08 -185.26
C GLU A 38 57.10 -3.22 -183.81
N ARG A 39 58.41 -3.36 -183.58
CA ARG A 39 58.98 -3.37 -182.22
C ARG A 39 58.71 -2.08 -181.45
N GLY A 40 58.70 -0.93 -182.14
CA GLY A 40 58.34 0.35 -181.55
C GLY A 40 56.89 0.40 -181.05
N ARG A 41 55.94 -0.16 -181.81
CA ARG A 41 54.52 -0.20 -181.44
C ARG A 41 54.24 -1.14 -180.26
N GLU A 42 54.84 -2.33 -180.26
CA GLU A 42 54.68 -3.29 -179.16
C GLU A 42 55.18 -2.72 -177.82
N SER A 43 56.30 -2.00 -177.83
CA SER A 43 56.86 -1.35 -176.64
C SER A 43 55.96 -0.23 -176.08
N GLN A 44 55.31 0.56 -176.96
CA GLN A 44 54.35 1.58 -176.53
C GLN A 44 53.10 0.98 -175.88
N GLN A 45 52.58 -0.12 -176.44
CA GLN A 45 51.37 -0.76 -175.94
C GLN A 45 51.60 -1.37 -174.55
N GLN A 46 52.73 -2.06 -174.35
CA GLN A 46 53.14 -2.56 -173.03
C GLN A 46 53.36 -1.44 -172.01
N GLY A 47 53.87 -0.28 -172.44
CA GLY A 47 54.02 0.89 -171.59
C GLY A 47 52.69 1.45 -171.09
N HIS A 48 51.67 1.53 -171.95
CA HIS A 48 50.35 2.03 -171.54
C HIS A 48 49.61 1.09 -170.58
N GLU A 49 49.72 -0.23 -170.76
CA GLU A 49 49.12 -1.21 -169.85
C GLU A 49 49.73 -1.12 -168.43
N ARG A 50 51.05 -0.99 -168.32
CA ARG A 50 51.72 -0.82 -167.02
C ARG A 50 51.36 0.50 -166.32
N GLN A 51 51.06 1.55 -167.07
CA GLN A 51 50.62 2.82 -166.50
C GLN A 51 49.22 2.71 -165.87
N ALA A 52 48.31 1.97 -166.52
CA ALA A 52 46.98 1.74 -165.98
C ALA A 52 47.00 0.90 -164.69
N GLU A 53 47.84 -0.14 -164.64
CA GLU A 53 48.04 -0.95 -163.43
C GLU A 53 48.57 -0.12 -162.26
N ALA A 54 49.56 0.75 -162.51
CA ALA A 54 50.15 1.62 -161.50
C ALA A 54 49.12 2.58 -160.87
N LEU A 55 48.26 3.19 -161.68
CA LEU A 55 47.22 4.10 -161.18
C LEU A 55 46.19 3.37 -160.30
N SER A 56 45.76 2.17 -160.70
CA SER A 56 44.83 1.37 -159.90
C SER A 56 45.42 0.97 -158.53
N LEU A 57 46.71 0.60 -158.51
CA LEU A 57 47.42 0.24 -157.29
C LEU A 57 47.59 1.46 -156.37
N GLY A 58 47.83 2.64 -156.94
CA GLY A 58 47.97 3.90 -156.21
C GLY A 58 46.69 4.36 -155.52
N GLU A 59 45.52 4.21 -156.15
CA GLU A 59 44.23 4.54 -155.52
C GLU A 59 43.87 3.59 -154.38
N LEU A 60 44.09 2.29 -154.57
CA LEU A 60 43.86 1.26 -153.55
C LEU A 60 44.75 1.48 -152.31
N ALA A 61 46.02 1.85 -152.53
CA ALA A 61 46.95 2.20 -151.47
C ALA A 61 46.52 3.44 -150.67
N ARG A 62 45.97 4.47 -151.31
CA ARG A 62 45.46 5.67 -150.61
C ARG A 62 44.24 5.37 -149.74
N LEU A 63 43.27 4.61 -150.26
CA LEU A 63 42.09 4.21 -149.49
C LEU A 63 42.46 3.36 -148.27
N SER A 64 43.39 2.40 -148.45
CA SER A 64 43.93 1.59 -147.36
C SER A 64 44.67 2.44 -146.30
N GLY A 65 45.43 3.45 -146.74
CA GLY A 65 46.12 4.39 -145.84
C GLY A 65 45.18 5.27 -145.00
N ASP A 66 44.11 5.77 -145.59
CA ASP A 66 43.11 6.58 -144.87
C ASP A 66 42.31 5.76 -143.86
N GLU A 67 42.00 4.50 -144.19
CA GLU A 67 41.34 3.59 -143.28
C GLU A 67 42.24 3.24 -142.08
N ALA A 68 43.53 3.01 -142.32
CA ALA A 68 44.53 2.82 -141.26
C ALA A 68 44.61 4.01 -140.29
N LEU A 69 44.59 5.26 -140.81
CA LEU A 69 44.59 6.47 -139.95
C LEU A 69 43.32 6.59 -139.10
N ARG A 70 42.14 6.27 -139.66
CA ARG A 70 40.88 6.26 -138.90
C ARG A 70 40.87 5.20 -137.81
N GLN A 71 41.41 4.01 -138.09
CA GLN A 71 41.55 2.94 -137.10
C GLN A 71 42.53 3.33 -135.98
N LEU A 72 43.64 4.00 -136.32
CA LEU A 72 44.63 4.47 -135.34
C LEU A 72 44.04 5.56 -134.42
N ALA A 73 43.23 6.48 -134.95
CA ALA A 73 42.50 7.47 -134.15
C ALA A 73 41.46 6.83 -133.22
N ARG A 74 40.75 5.79 -133.68
CA ARG A 74 39.83 5.00 -132.85
C ARG A 74 40.57 4.23 -131.75
N GLY A 75 41.71 3.64 -132.06
CA GLY A 75 42.59 2.95 -131.11
C GLY A 75 43.04 3.87 -129.98
N ARG A 76 43.57 5.07 -130.31
CA ARG A 76 44.00 6.06 -129.30
C ARG A 76 42.87 6.56 -128.40
N ARG A 77 41.66 6.75 -128.93
CA ARG A 77 40.49 7.10 -128.11
C ARG A 77 40.07 5.97 -127.16
N ARG A 78 40.20 4.72 -127.60
CA ARG A 78 39.95 3.53 -126.76
C ARG A 78 41.00 3.40 -125.67
N GLU A 79 42.27 3.65 -125.99
CA GLU A 79 43.37 3.67 -125.03
C GLU A 79 43.14 4.72 -123.92
N SER A 80 42.83 5.96 -124.28
CA SER A 80 42.52 7.02 -123.30
C SER A 80 41.32 6.68 -122.40
N ARG A 81 40.25 6.11 -122.96
CA ARG A 81 39.09 5.65 -122.16
C ARG A 81 39.43 4.47 -121.26
N ALA A 82 40.28 3.57 -121.72
CA ALA A 82 40.75 2.43 -120.94
C ALA A 82 41.62 2.89 -119.77
N GLN A 83 42.49 3.89 -119.98
CA GLN A 83 43.32 4.49 -118.95
C GLN A 83 42.48 5.25 -117.91
N ALA A 84 41.48 6.02 -118.32
CA ALA A 84 40.53 6.63 -117.39
C ALA A 84 39.72 5.58 -116.58
N THR A 85 39.44 4.41 -117.17
CA THR A 85 38.79 3.30 -116.45
C THR A 85 39.72 2.67 -115.42
N LEU A 86 41.03 2.61 -115.71
CA LEU A 86 42.04 2.15 -114.75
C LEU A 86 42.18 3.12 -113.58
N GLU A 87 42.32 4.42 -113.85
CA GLU A 87 42.45 5.45 -112.83
C GLU A 87 41.23 5.48 -111.91
N SER A 88 40.02 5.42 -112.48
CA SER A 88 38.78 5.31 -111.69
C SER A 88 38.71 4.01 -110.89
N GLY A 89 39.25 2.90 -111.41
CA GLY A 89 39.37 1.66 -110.65
C GLY A 89 40.31 1.81 -109.46
N HIS A 90 41.46 2.45 -109.66
CA HIS A 90 42.47 2.70 -108.63
C HIS A 90 41.96 3.58 -107.50
N GLU A 91 41.35 4.73 -107.83
CA GLU A 91 40.74 5.63 -106.86
C GLU A 91 39.67 4.91 -106.02
N ARG A 92 38.89 4.02 -106.65
CA ARG A 92 37.84 3.27 -105.96
C ARG A 92 38.43 2.22 -105.01
N THR A 93 39.54 1.60 -105.39
CA THR A 93 40.29 0.68 -104.54
C THR A 93 40.88 1.41 -103.32
N GLU A 94 41.49 2.58 -103.52
CA GLU A 94 42.02 3.41 -102.43
C GLU A 94 40.93 3.90 -101.47
N GLN A 95 39.80 4.37 -102.00
CA GLN A 95 38.63 4.76 -101.18
C GLN A 95 38.11 3.58 -100.36
N GLY A 96 38.08 2.39 -100.97
CA GLY A 96 37.72 1.17 -100.27
C GLY A 96 38.68 0.84 -99.13
N ALA A 97 40.00 0.94 -99.35
CA ALA A 97 41.03 0.68 -98.34
C ALA A 97 40.97 1.67 -97.16
N ILE A 98 40.77 2.96 -97.44
CA ILE A 98 40.62 4.00 -96.39
C ILE A 98 39.39 3.67 -95.54
N ARG A 99 38.26 3.35 -96.17
CA ARG A 99 37.02 3.02 -95.46
C ARG A 99 37.13 1.72 -94.66
N SER A 100 37.81 0.72 -95.20
CA SER A 100 38.15 -0.52 -94.49
C SER A 100 38.97 -0.24 -93.23
N HIS A 101 39.97 0.65 -93.32
CA HIS A 101 40.82 1.04 -92.20
C HIS A 101 40.06 1.82 -91.12
N ASP A 102 39.19 2.75 -91.52
CA ASP A 102 38.34 3.48 -90.58
C ASP A 102 37.32 2.56 -89.90
N GLY A 103 36.75 1.61 -90.64
CA GLY A 103 35.91 0.55 -90.08
C GLY A 103 36.63 -0.30 -89.03
N LEU A 104 37.89 -0.69 -89.28
CA LEU A 104 38.71 -1.40 -88.30
C LEU A 104 38.99 -0.58 -87.04
N ARG A 105 39.30 0.71 -87.18
CA ARG A 105 39.49 1.60 -86.02
C ARG A 105 38.22 1.73 -85.17
N GLN A 106 37.06 1.83 -85.79
CA GLN A 106 35.78 1.86 -85.07
C GLN A 106 35.53 0.54 -84.33
N VAL A 107 35.84 -0.61 -84.95
CA VAL A 107 35.78 -1.92 -84.27
C VAL A 107 36.71 -1.97 -83.06
N GLU A 108 37.96 -1.50 -83.18
CA GLU A 108 38.91 -1.44 -82.06
C GLU A 108 38.40 -0.54 -80.91
N GLN A 109 37.85 0.63 -81.24
CA GLN A 109 37.25 1.53 -80.26
C GLN A 109 36.04 0.90 -79.56
N GLY A 110 35.16 0.25 -80.32
CA GLY A 110 33.99 -0.43 -79.78
C GLY A 110 34.36 -1.60 -78.84
N ILE A 111 35.39 -2.39 -79.18
CA ILE A 111 35.94 -3.41 -78.29
C ILE A 111 36.53 -2.78 -77.00
N GLY A 112 37.18 -1.62 -77.12
CA GLY A 112 37.67 -0.85 -75.98
C GLY A 112 36.54 -0.43 -75.03
N LEU A 113 35.44 0.08 -75.57
CA LEU A 113 34.24 0.46 -74.80
C LEU A 113 33.58 -0.75 -74.14
N GLU A 114 33.47 -1.89 -74.83
CA GLU A 114 32.95 -3.13 -74.24
C GLU A 114 33.80 -3.58 -73.04
N ARG A 115 35.14 -3.51 -73.13
CA ARG A 115 36.03 -3.85 -72.01
C ARG A 115 35.84 -2.90 -70.82
N LEU A 116 35.78 -1.60 -71.07
CA LEU A 116 35.50 -0.61 -70.02
C LEU A 116 34.13 -0.85 -69.38
N GLY A 117 33.13 -1.23 -70.19
CA GLY A 117 31.81 -1.63 -69.74
C GLY A 117 31.86 -2.86 -68.81
N LEU A 118 32.60 -3.91 -69.19
CA LEU A 118 32.79 -5.10 -68.36
C LEU A 118 33.49 -4.78 -67.03
N ASP A 119 34.55 -3.98 -67.07
CA ASP A 119 35.27 -3.57 -65.85
C ASP A 119 34.38 -2.74 -64.92
N ALA A 120 33.53 -1.86 -65.47
CA ALA A 120 32.55 -1.10 -64.71
C ALA A 120 31.48 -2.00 -64.07
N LYS A 121 31.00 -3.01 -64.80
CA LYS A 121 30.06 -4.01 -64.25
C LYS A 121 30.67 -4.79 -63.10
N ARG A 122 31.91 -5.26 -63.25
CA ARG A 122 32.62 -6.03 -62.22
C ARG A 122 32.82 -5.22 -60.93
N ARG A 123 33.26 -3.96 -61.06
CA ARG A 123 33.35 -3.04 -59.90
C ARG A 123 31.99 -2.76 -59.28
N GLY A 124 30.94 -2.67 -60.09
CA GLY A 124 29.57 -2.53 -59.62
C GLY A 124 29.09 -3.73 -58.80
N GLU A 125 29.34 -4.95 -59.28
CA GLU A 125 29.05 -6.21 -58.58
C GLU A 125 29.81 -6.32 -57.26
N GLU A 126 31.12 -6.01 -57.24
CA GLU A 126 31.94 -6.00 -56.03
C GLU A 126 31.40 -5.03 -54.98
N ARG A 127 31.01 -3.80 -55.39
CA ARG A 127 30.41 -2.81 -54.48
C ARG A 127 29.04 -3.24 -53.94
N ILE A 128 28.22 -3.89 -54.76
CA ILE A 128 26.95 -4.45 -54.30
C ILE A 128 27.20 -5.54 -53.27
N ALA A 129 28.12 -6.47 -53.53
CA ALA A 129 28.47 -7.54 -52.60
C ALA A 129 28.99 -6.98 -51.26
N GLU A 130 29.90 -6.00 -51.28
CA GLU A 130 30.35 -5.31 -50.07
C GLU A 130 29.21 -4.62 -49.32
N GLY A 131 28.29 -3.98 -50.06
CA GLY A 131 27.13 -3.33 -49.48
C GLY A 131 26.17 -4.31 -48.80
N VAL A 132 25.94 -5.48 -49.42
CA VAL A 132 25.13 -6.58 -48.86
C VAL A 132 25.77 -7.13 -47.58
N GLU A 133 27.04 -7.51 -47.60
CA GLU A 133 27.72 -8.03 -46.40
C GLU A 133 27.67 -7.03 -45.23
N ARG A 134 27.84 -5.73 -45.51
CA ARG A 134 27.74 -4.70 -44.47
C ARG A 134 26.33 -4.57 -43.91
N SER A 135 25.31 -4.71 -44.76
CA SER A 135 23.91 -4.69 -44.36
C SER A 135 23.58 -5.89 -43.46
N GLU A 136 23.99 -7.10 -43.85
CA GLU A 136 23.75 -8.32 -43.08
C GLU A 136 24.42 -8.27 -41.69
N ARG A 137 25.67 -7.78 -41.62
CA ARG A 137 26.36 -7.59 -40.33
C ARG A 137 25.68 -6.54 -39.47
N ALA A 138 25.18 -5.46 -40.08
CA ALA A 138 24.45 -4.42 -39.38
C ALA A 138 23.11 -4.95 -38.83
N GLU A 139 22.38 -5.75 -39.60
CA GLU A 139 21.13 -6.38 -39.20
C GLU A 139 21.35 -7.34 -38.02
N ALA A 140 22.38 -8.20 -38.09
CA ALA A 140 22.75 -9.09 -36.99
C ALA A 140 23.17 -8.33 -35.71
N ASP A 141 23.80 -7.16 -35.85
CA ASP A 141 24.14 -6.29 -34.72
C ASP A 141 22.90 -5.58 -34.15
N GLN A 142 21.96 -5.14 -35.00
CA GLN A 142 20.68 -4.58 -34.58
C GLN A 142 19.86 -5.60 -33.80
N GLN A 143 19.75 -6.83 -34.28
CA GLN A 143 18.96 -7.89 -33.67
C GLN A 143 19.51 -8.26 -32.28
N ARG A 144 20.84 -8.36 -32.15
CA ARG A 144 21.50 -8.54 -30.84
C ARG A 144 21.29 -7.35 -29.89
N SER A 145 21.22 -6.13 -30.41
CA SER A 145 20.87 -4.96 -29.60
C SER A 145 19.40 -4.96 -29.15
N VAL A 146 18.47 -5.43 -30.00
CA VAL A 146 17.05 -5.58 -29.66
C VAL A 146 16.88 -6.60 -28.53
N GLU A 147 17.47 -7.80 -28.65
CA GLU A 147 17.42 -8.81 -27.59
C GLU A 147 17.97 -8.29 -26.25
N ARG A 148 19.03 -7.48 -26.28
CA ARG A 148 19.58 -6.86 -25.06
C ARG A 148 18.63 -5.83 -24.47
N LEU A 149 17.97 -5.03 -25.31
CA LEU A 149 16.97 -4.05 -24.88
C LEU A 149 15.75 -4.75 -24.28
N GLU A 150 15.23 -5.81 -24.90
CA GLU A 150 14.12 -6.60 -24.36
C GLU A 150 14.46 -7.20 -22.98
N ASN A 151 15.66 -7.74 -22.83
CA ASN A 151 16.13 -8.24 -21.54
C ASN A 151 16.30 -7.12 -20.50
N ALA A 152 16.78 -5.95 -20.90
CA ALA A 152 16.92 -4.80 -20.00
C ALA A 152 15.56 -4.26 -19.55
N PHE A 153 14.60 -4.07 -20.47
CA PHE A 153 13.23 -3.69 -20.15
C PHE A 153 12.52 -4.74 -19.30
N GLY A 154 12.74 -6.02 -19.57
CA GLY A 154 12.19 -7.11 -18.74
C GLY A 154 12.73 -7.08 -17.30
N ARG A 155 14.00 -6.67 -17.10
CA ARG A 155 14.56 -6.46 -15.76
C ARG A 155 14.01 -5.19 -15.11
N GLU A 156 13.88 -4.09 -15.85
CA GLU A 156 13.28 -2.85 -15.33
C GLU A 156 11.81 -3.08 -14.90
N ALA A 157 11.04 -3.84 -15.68
CA ALA A 157 9.67 -4.20 -15.33
C ALA A 157 9.58 -5.02 -14.03
N ARG A 158 10.43 -6.04 -13.86
CA ARG A 158 10.51 -6.83 -12.62
C ARG A 158 10.95 -5.97 -11.43
N ALA A 159 11.91 -5.08 -11.65
CA ALA A 159 12.35 -4.14 -10.63
C ALA A 159 11.23 -3.18 -10.20
N GLU A 160 10.38 -2.71 -11.12
CA GLU A 160 9.18 -1.93 -10.79
C GLU A 160 8.13 -2.75 -10.04
N GLU A 161 7.84 -3.99 -10.48
CA GLU A 161 6.95 -4.90 -9.75
C GLU A 161 7.45 -5.15 -8.31
N GLN A 162 8.75 -5.32 -8.12
CA GLN A 162 9.36 -5.51 -6.80
C GLN A 162 9.31 -4.23 -5.95
N LYS A 163 9.48 -3.05 -6.56
CA LYS A 163 9.26 -1.76 -5.87
C LYS A 163 7.81 -1.59 -5.45
N ASP A 164 6.86 -1.95 -6.31
CA ASP A 164 5.43 -1.85 -6.01
C ASP A 164 4.98 -2.85 -4.93
N ALA A 165 5.50 -4.08 -4.97
CA ALA A 165 5.33 -5.05 -3.88
C ALA A 165 5.89 -4.50 -2.55
N GLY A 166 7.10 -3.95 -2.57
CA GLY A 166 7.70 -3.34 -1.39
C GLY A 166 6.91 -2.12 -0.88
N ARG A 167 6.38 -1.27 -1.76
CA ARG A 167 5.50 -0.14 -1.38
C ARG A 167 4.19 -0.64 -0.74
N ALA A 168 3.61 -1.71 -1.26
CA ALA A 168 2.42 -2.31 -0.70
C ALA A 168 2.69 -2.88 0.70
N GLU A 169 3.81 -3.58 0.89
CA GLU A 169 4.22 -4.15 2.18
C GLU A 169 4.51 -3.04 3.22
N VAL A 170 5.20 -1.95 2.83
CA VAL A 170 5.34 -0.75 3.67
C VAL A 170 3.98 -0.15 4.02
N GLY A 171 3.08 -0.02 3.04
CA GLY A 171 1.74 0.53 3.27
C GLY A 171 0.86 -0.34 4.18
N GLU A 172 1.03 -1.65 4.17
CA GLU A 172 0.40 -2.56 5.13
C GLU A 172 1.03 -2.46 6.52
N GLY A 173 2.36 -2.39 6.58
CA GLY A 173 3.11 -2.15 7.82
C GLY A 173 2.65 -0.88 8.53
N VAL A 174 2.60 0.26 7.84
CA VAL A 174 2.18 1.54 8.44
C VAL A 174 0.73 1.48 8.94
N ARG A 175 -0.16 0.81 8.22
CA ARG A 175 -1.56 0.62 8.65
C ARG A 175 -1.66 -0.30 9.87
N ALA A 176 -0.84 -1.35 9.93
CA ALA A 176 -0.76 -2.26 11.06
C ALA A 176 -0.15 -1.58 12.29
N GLU A 177 0.89 -0.75 12.14
CA GLU A 177 1.46 0.07 13.20
C GLU A 177 0.41 1.04 13.77
N ALA A 178 -0.30 1.78 12.91
CA ALA A 178 -1.37 2.68 13.35
C ALA A 178 -2.54 1.95 14.04
N ALA A 179 -2.83 0.70 13.67
CA ALA A 179 -3.81 -0.13 14.36
C ALA A 179 -3.29 -0.62 15.73
N ALA A 180 -2.01 -1.00 15.80
CA ALA A 180 -1.34 -1.40 17.03
C ALA A 180 -1.26 -0.23 18.03
N GLU A 181 -0.90 0.97 17.59
CA GLU A 181 -0.87 2.18 18.42
C GLU A 181 -2.25 2.51 19.00
N ARG A 182 -3.32 2.40 18.19
CA ARG A 182 -4.70 2.58 18.69
C ARG A 182 -5.08 1.57 19.77
N ARG A 183 -4.67 0.30 19.62
CA ARG A 183 -4.88 -0.72 20.66
C ARG A 183 -4.09 -0.40 21.92
N GLN A 184 -2.84 0.04 21.79
CA GLN A 184 -2.01 0.45 22.93
C GLN A 184 -2.66 1.62 23.69
N ARG A 185 -3.20 2.63 22.98
CA ARG A 185 -3.94 3.74 23.62
C ARG A 185 -5.17 3.26 24.38
N GLY A 186 -6.01 2.42 23.78
CA GLY A 186 -7.17 1.85 24.47
C GLY A 186 -6.78 0.96 25.68
N SER A 187 -5.62 0.30 25.59
CA SER A 187 -5.06 -0.47 26.70
C SER A 187 -4.63 0.44 27.86
N LEU A 188 -4.01 1.58 27.57
CA LEU A 188 -3.66 2.59 28.57
C LEU A 188 -4.90 3.22 29.22
N GLU A 189 -5.98 3.44 28.46
CA GLU A 189 -7.26 3.89 29.01
C GLU A 189 -7.85 2.85 29.98
N THR A 190 -7.73 1.56 29.64
CA THR A 190 -8.19 0.45 30.50
C THR A 190 -7.37 0.38 31.80
N ILE A 191 -6.04 0.52 31.71
CA ILE A 191 -5.17 0.63 32.88
C ILE A 191 -5.55 1.86 33.72
N GLY A 192 -5.76 3.00 33.08
CA GLY A 192 -6.18 4.23 33.77
C GLY A 192 -7.52 4.09 34.50
N ALA A 193 -8.48 3.38 33.91
CA ALA A 193 -9.76 3.06 34.56
C ALA A 193 -9.56 2.12 35.75
N GLY A 194 -8.65 1.15 35.66
CA GLY A 194 -8.23 0.30 36.78
C GLY A 194 -7.69 1.10 37.97
N ILE A 195 -6.72 1.99 37.70
CA ILE A 195 -6.12 2.88 38.70
C ILE A 195 -7.18 3.75 39.39
N GLN A 196 -8.09 4.35 38.62
CA GLN A 196 -9.18 5.16 39.19
C GLN A 196 -10.13 4.35 40.09
N LEU A 197 -10.39 3.08 39.73
CA LEU A 197 -11.16 2.18 40.57
C LEU A 197 -10.44 1.87 41.88
N GLU A 198 -9.11 1.69 41.83
CA GLU A 198 -8.28 1.48 43.02
C GLU A 198 -8.22 2.72 43.93
N GLU A 199 -8.13 3.93 43.37
CA GLU A 199 -8.20 5.18 44.14
C GLU A 199 -9.56 5.33 44.85
N HIS A 200 -10.66 5.05 44.14
CA HIS A 200 -11.99 5.05 44.72
C HIS A 200 -12.15 3.99 45.82
N ALA A 201 -11.59 2.80 45.58
CA ALA A 201 -11.54 1.71 46.57
C ALA A 201 -10.79 2.11 47.85
N GLU A 202 -9.66 2.81 47.75
CA GLU A 202 -8.93 3.31 48.90
C GLU A 202 -9.73 4.39 49.66
N GLY A 203 -10.47 5.23 48.93
CA GLY A 203 -11.44 6.18 49.49
C GLY A 203 -12.49 5.47 50.35
N LEU A 204 -13.15 4.44 49.80
CA LEU A 204 -14.17 3.64 50.52
C LEU A 204 -13.58 2.91 51.74
N LYS A 205 -12.37 2.36 51.64
CA LYS A 205 -11.70 1.70 52.77
C LYS A 205 -11.36 2.70 53.87
N THR A 206 -10.93 3.90 53.52
CA THR A 206 -10.63 4.97 54.48
C THR A 206 -11.89 5.43 55.20
N GLU A 207 -12.95 5.74 54.44
CA GLU A 207 -14.25 6.10 55.01
C GLU A 207 -14.81 4.99 55.91
N GLY A 208 -14.69 3.73 55.47
CA GLY A 208 -15.13 2.59 56.28
C GLY A 208 -14.33 2.40 57.57
N ARG A 209 -13.02 2.68 57.57
CA ARG A 209 -12.19 2.69 58.80
C ARG A 209 -12.60 3.82 59.75
N ASP A 210 -12.91 4.99 59.23
CA ASP A 210 -13.38 6.12 60.04
C ASP A 210 -14.74 5.81 60.68
N GLN A 211 -15.68 5.25 59.91
CA GLN A 211 -16.99 4.81 60.41
C GLN A 211 -16.84 3.70 61.47
N LEU A 212 -15.92 2.75 61.29
CA LEU A 212 -15.59 1.74 62.31
C LEU A 212 -15.04 2.39 63.59
N GLY A 213 -14.15 3.38 63.46
CA GLY A 213 -13.59 4.12 64.59
C GLY A 213 -14.68 4.88 65.36
N GLN A 214 -15.51 5.63 64.66
CA GLN A 214 -16.65 6.36 65.24
C GLN A 214 -17.65 5.41 65.89
N GLY A 215 -17.99 4.31 65.23
CA GLY A 215 -18.90 3.31 65.76
C GLY A 215 -18.36 2.63 67.02
N THR A 216 -17.05 2.35 67.07
CA THR A 216 -16.40 1.78 68.26
C THR A 216 -16.41 2.77 69.44
N ALA A 217 -16.16 4.06 69.18
CA ALA A 217 -16.25 5.10 70.20
C ALA A 217 -17.68 5.23 70.75
N ARG A 218 -18.69 5.23 69.87
CA ARG A 218 -20.12 5.30 70.24
C ARG A 218 -20.58 4.11 71.08
N VAL A 219 -20.17 2.88 70.71
CA VAL A 219 -20.41 1.69 71.54
C VAL A 219 -19.71 1.80 72.91
N GLY A 220 -18.49 2.34 72.93
CA GLY A 220 -17.76 2.61 74.18
C GLY A 220 -18.50 3.57 75.11
N ASP A 221 -18.99 4.69 74.58
CA ASP A 221 -19.77 5.65 75.37
C ASP A 221 -21.13 5.08 75.79
N GLY A 222 -21.80 4.34 74.91
CA GLY A 222 -23.04 3.64 75.24
C GLY A 222 -22.86 2.64 76.39
N THR A 223 -21.78 1.86 76.38
CA THR A 223 -21.43 0.94 77.47
C THR A 223 -21.24 1.67 78.81
N ARG A 224 -20.53 2.81 78.82
CA ARG A 224 -20.35 3.62 80.04
C ARG A 224 -21.67 4.12 80.61
N HIS A 225 -22.62 4.48 79.73
CA HIS A 225 -23.97 4.90 80.15
C HIS A 225 -24.79 3.72 80.71
N LEU A 226 -24.65 2.53 80.14
CA LEU A 226 -25.27 1.30 80.66
C LEU A 226 -24.69 0.90 82.04
N ASP A 227 -23.37 1.00 82.22
CA ASP A 227 -22.71 0.74 83.51
C ASP A 227 -23.18 1.72 84.57
N ARG A 228 -23.29 3.01 84.21
CA ARG A 228 -23.84 4.05 85.08
C ARG A 228 -25.31 3.79 85.43
N ALA A 229 -26.11 3.31 84.48
CA ALA A 229 -27.49 2.92 84.72
C ALA A 229 -27.58 1.75 85.72
N ALA A 230 -26.74 0.71 85.55
CA ALA A 230 -26.69 -0.43 86.44
C ALA A 230 -26.30 -0.03 87.88
N LEU A 231 -25.33 0.87 88.02
CA LEU A 231 -24.91 1.39 89.32
C LEU A 231 -26.03 2.19 90.03
N GLN A 232 -26.77 3.01 89.29
CA GLN A 232 -27.93 3.75 89.83
C GLN A 232 -29.10 2.82 90.17
N GLU A 233 -29.30 1.74 89.41
CA GLU A 233 -30.33 0.74 89.71
C GLU A 233 -30.00 -0.04 90.99
N ASN A 234 -28.74 -0.43 91.19
CA ASN A 234 -28.29 -1.07 92.42
C ASN A 234 -28.48 -0.14 93.63
N ARG A 235 -28.09 1.13 93.51
CA ARG A 235 -28.32 2.14 94.55
C ARG A 235 -29.80 2.33 94.87
N ALA A 236 -30.67 2.30 93.86
CA ALA A 236 -32.11 2.38 94.08
C ALA A 236 -32.64 1.18 94.88
N ARG A 237 -32.15 -0.04 94.58
CA ARG A 237 -32.55 -1.26 95.31
C ARG A 237 -32.10 -1.23 96.77
N GLU A 238 -30.89 -0.76 97.04
CA GLU A 238 -30.37 -0.59 98.42
C GLU A 238 -31.23 0.39 99.22
N LEU A 239 -31.59 1.53 98.61
CA LEU A 239 -32.44 2.55 99.25
C LEU A 239 -33.88 2.06 99.47
N GLU A 240 -34.42 1.21 98.59
CA GLU A 240 -35.73 0.57 98.80
C GLU A 240 -35.72 -0.44 99.94
N GLN A 241 -34.65 -1.23 100.05
CA GLN A 241 -34.48 -2.13 101.19
C GLN A 241 -34.36 -1.35 102.51
N GLN A 242 -33.63 -0.24 102.49
CA GLN A 242 -33.55 0.67 103.63
C GLN A 242 -34.93 1.24 103.99
N ALA A 243 -35.67 1.79 103.02
CA ALA A 243 -37.02 2.31 103.24
C ALA A 243 -37.97 1.26 103.82
N ALA A 244 -37.93 0.02 103.31
CA ALA A 244 -38.76 -1.07 103.81
C ALA A 244 -38.40 -1.45 105.26
N SER A 245 -37.11 -1.47 105.60
CA SER A 245 -36.64 -1.78 106.96
C SER A 245 -37.07 -0.72 107.98
N GLU A 246 -36.96 0.57 107.62
CA GLU A 246 -37.37 1.70 108.46
C GLU A 246 -38.90 1.73 108.66
N GLN A 247 -39.68 1.41 107.62
CA GLN A 247 -41.13 1.27 107.72
C GLN A 247 -41.55 0.15 108.68
N LEU A 248 -40.89 -1.02 108.61
CA LEU A 248 -41.14 -2.14 109.52
C LEU A 248 -40.83 -1.77 110.98
N GLN A 249 -39.76 -1.01 111.21
CA GLN A 249 -39.40 -0.52 112.54
C GLN A 249 -40.45 0.47 113.08
N ALA A 250 -40.88 1.43 112.25
CA ALA A 250 -41.94 2.38 112.59
C ALA A 250 -43.26 1.67 112.98
N ASP A 251 -43.67 0.67 112.21
CA ASP A 251 -44.90 -0.10 112.47
C ASP A 251 -44.80 -0.92 113.77
N SER A 252 -43.64 -1.50 114.06
CA SER A 252 -43.41 -2.25 115.31
C SER A 252 -43.53 -1.37 116.55
N LEU A 253 -42.98 -0.15 116.49
CA LEU A 253 -43.03 0.83 117.57
C LEU A 253 -44.44 1.39 117.78
N ARG A 254 -45.21 1.59 116.71
CA ARG A 254 -46.63 1.98 116.81
C ARG A 254 -47.46 0.94 117.54
N ARG A 255 -47.32 -0.33 117.16
CA ARG A 255 -48.04 -1.44 117.82
C ARG A 255 -47.68 -1.56 119.29
N SER A 256 -46.40 -1.38 119.64
CA SER A 256 -45.95 -1.35 121.05
C SER A 256 -46.58 -0.20 121.84
N ALA A 257 -46.60 1.01 121.26
CA ALA A 257 -47.21 2.18 121.88
C ALA A 257 -48.72 1.99 122.13
N GLU A 258 -49.45 1.41 121.17
CA GLU A 258 -50.88 1.11 121.29
C GLU A 258 -51.15 0.10 122.42
N LEU A 259 -50.34 -0.96 122.54
CA LEU A 259 -50.47 -1.95 123.61
C LEU A 259 -50.25 -1.33 125.00
N ARG A 260 -49.26 -0.43 125.14
CA ARG A 260 -48.99 0.28 126.40
C ARG A 260 -50.10 1.26 126.77
N GLU A 261 -50.67 1.95 125.80
CA GLU A 261 -51.81 2.83 126.06
C GLU A 261 -53.05 2.05 126.49
N ALA A 262 -53.30 0.88 125.91
CA ALA A 262 -54.38 -0.01 126.32
C ALA A 262 -54.20 -0.52 127.76
N GLN A 263 -52.98 -0.91 128.16
CA GLN A 263 -52.65 -1.29 129.54
C GLN A 263 -52.88 -0.13 130.51
N ALA A 264 -52.49 1.09 130.14
CA ALA A 264 -52.66 2.26 130.99
C ALA A 264 -54.14 2.58 131.25
N ARG A 265 -55.00 2.32 130.26
CA ARG A 265 -56.46 2.47 130.39
C ARG A 265 -57.03 1.44 131.37
N LEU A 266 -56.61 0.18 131.28
CA LEU A 266 -57.04 -0.89 132.20
C LEU A 266 -56.63 -0.61 133.65
N ASP A 267 -55.38 -0.18 133.87
CA ASP A 267 -54.89 0.16 135.22
C ASP A 267 -55.64 1.37 135.81
N SER A 268 -55.96 2.38 134.99
CA SER A 268 -56.79 3.53 135.40
C SER A 268 -58.22 3.12 135.78
N GLN A 269 -58.83 2.19 135.03
CA GLN A 269 -60.17 1.68 135.32
C GLN A 269 -60.21 0.89 136.64
N ARG A 270 -59.19 0.05 136.90
CA ARG A 270 -59.06 -0.70 138.16
C ARG A 270 -58.87 0.21 139.37
N ALA A 271 -58.06 1.26 139.24
CA ALA A 271 -57.89 2.27 140.28
C ALA A 271 -59.23 2.95 140.64
N ALA A 272 -60.04 3.32 139.64
CA ALA A 272 -61.34 3.92 139.87
C ALA A 272 -62.28 2.99 140.67
N LEU A 273 -62.34 1.70 140.32
CA LEU A 273 -63.14 0.71 141.05
C LEU A 273 -62.70 0.54 142.51
N LEU A 274 -61.39 0.48 142.76
CA LEU A 274 -60.83 0.38 144.11
C LEU A 274 -61.13 1.62 144.96
N THR A 275 -61.09 2.81 144.35
CA THR A 275 -61.45 4.07 145.02
C THR A 275 -62.92 4.07 145.44
N MET A 276 -63.83 3.59 144.58
CA MET A 276 -65.25 3.46 144.91
C MET A 276 -65.50 2.46 146.05
N ALA A 277 -64.87 1.29 145.99
CA ALA A 277 -64.99 0.25 147.03
C ALA A 277 -64.47 0.75 148.39
N ALA A 278 -63.36 1.48 148.41
CA ALA A 278 -62.83 2.12 149.60
C ALA A 278 -63.80 3.15 150.20
N GLY A 279 -64.52 3.90 149.36
CA GLY A 279 -65.56 4.84 149.80
C GLY A 279 -66.67 4.15 150.58
N HIS A 280 -67.20 3.05 150.03
CA HIS A 280 -68.28 2.29 150.67
C HIS A 280 -67.86 1.65 152.00
N LEU A 281 -66.64 1.11 152.09
CA LEU A 281 -66.10 0.56 153.35
C LEU A 281 -65.93 1.63 154.43
N GLN A 282 -65.53 2.85 154.05
CA GLN A 282 -65.42 3.98 154.97
C GLN A 282 -66.79 4.38 155.54
N GLU A 283 -67.82 4.45 154.70
CA GLU A 283 -69.19 4.74 155.14
C GLU A 283 -69.68 3.69 156.15
N GLN A 284 -69.46 2.40 155.87
CA GLN A 284 -69.82 1.33 156.79
C GLN A 284 -69.06 1.39 158.12
N ALA A 285 -67.78 1.81 158.12
CA ALA A 285 -67.01 2.01 159.34
C ALA A 285 -67.64 3.13 160.21
N THR A 286 -68.01 4.26 159.59
CA THR A 286 -68.64 5.37 160.33
C THR A 286 -70.00 5.00 160.92
N GLN A 287 -70.80 4.17 160.23
CA GLN A 287 -72.07 3.67 160.76
C GLN A 287 -71.86 2.73 161.96
N ALA A 288 -70.85 1.85 161.91
CA ALA A 288 -70.52 0.95 163.01
C ALA A 288 -70.01 1.72 164.24
N GLU A 289 -69.22 2.79 164.06
CA GLU A 289 -68.81 3.71 165.13
C GLU A 289 -70.00 4.40 165.80
N ALA A 290 -70.96 4.89 165.01
CA ALA A 290 -72.18 5.52 165.55
C ALA A 290 -73.01 4.53 166.40
N GLN A 291 -73.14 3.28 165.95
CA GLN A 291 -73.82 2.22 166.70
C GLN A 291 -73.06 1.82 167.98
N ALA A 292 -71.73 1.80 167.94
CA ALA A 292 -70.91 1.57 169.12
C ALA A 292 -71.15 2.68 170.16
N ALA A 293 -71.16 3.94 169.75
CA ALA A 293 -71.40 5.08 170.64
C ALA A 293 -72.76 4.98 171.37
N SER A 294 -73.83 4.56 170.68
CA SER A 294 -75.15 4.39 171.31
C SER A 294 -75.16 3.23 172.33
N LEU A 295 -74.52 2.09 172.01
CA LEU A 295 -74.42 0.96 172.93
C LEU A 295 -73.64 1.30 174.20
N TYR A 296 -72.59 2.12 174.08
CA TYR A 296 -71.83 2.59 175.22
C TYR A 296 -72.63 3.53 176.14
N ALA A 297 -73.46 4.40 175.55
CA ALA A 297 -74.37 5.25 176.33
C ALA A 297 -75.41 4.43 177.12
N GLU A 298 -76.00 3.40 176.50
CA GLU A 298 -76.93 2.47 177.16
C GLU A 298 -76.24 1.69 178.30
N TYR A 299 -75.01 1.22 178.07
CA TYR A 299 -74.19 0.57 179.10
C TYR A 299 -74.05 1.45 180.35
N GLN A 300 -73.69 2.73 180.17
CA GLN A 300 -73.54 3.65 181.30
C GLN A 300 -74.86 3.88 182.05
N GLN A 301 -75.98 4.02 181.33
CA GLN A 301 -77.29 4.22 181.94
C GLN A 301 -77.69 3.01 182.81
N LEU A 302 -77.53 1.79 182.29
CA LEU A 302 -77.82 0.54 183.02
C LEU A 302 -76.88 0.35 184.22
N GLY A 303 -75.61 0.71 184.08
CA GLY A 303 -74.64 0.69 185.18
C GLY A 303 -75.04 1.61 186.34
N ASN A 304 -75.54 2.81 186.03
CA ASN A 304 -76.04 3.76 187.03
C ASN A 304 -77.29 3.21 187.75
N GLN A 305 -78.24 2.64 187.01
CA GLN A 305 -79.43 2.00 187.58
C GLN A 305 -79.07 0.83 188.50
N ALA A 306 -78.15 -0.03 188.06
CA ALA A 306 -77.68 -1.15 188.86
C ALA A 306 -77.07 -0.70 190.19
N THR A 307 -76.31 0.40 190.17
CA THR A 307 -75.67 0.95 191.38
C THR A 307 -76.70 1.51 192.36
N TYR A 308 -77.71 2.23 191.85
CA TYR A 308 -78.82 2.74 192.64
C TYR A 308 -79.59 1.62 193.36
N TRP A 309 -80.04 0.59 192.62
CA TRP A 309 -80.77 -0.54 193.19
C TRP A 309 -79.94 -1.35 194.19
N ASN A 310 -78.62 -1.43 193.97
CA ASN A 310 -77.73 -2.11 194.90
C ASN A 310 -77.68 -1.39 196.26
N GLN A 311 -77.52 -0.07 196.23
CA GLN A 311 -77.48 0.75 197.44
C GLN A 311 -78.82 0.72 198.19
N LYS A 312 -79.93 0.85 197.47
CA LYS A 312 -81.28 0.82 198.03
C LYS A 312 -81.59 -0.55 198.67
N GLY A 313 -81.28 -1.65 197.97
CA GLY A 313 -81.53 -2.99 198.49
C GLY A 313 -80.76 -3.30 199.77
N HIS A 314 -79.50 -2.84 199.87
CA HIS A 314 -78.74 -2.94 201.12
C HIS A 314 -79.33 -2.10 202.25
N TYR A 315 -79.81 -0.89 201.95
CA TYR A 315 -80.46 -0.02 202.92
C TYR A 315 -81.74 -0.65 203.48
N ASP A 316 -82.61 -1.17 202.61
CA ASP A 316 -83.88 -1.79 202.99
C ASP A 316 -83.68 -3.09 203.79
N ILE A 317 -82.66 -3.89 203.46
CA ILE A 317 -82.26 -5.05 204.29
C ILE A 317 -81.81 -4.62 205.69
N ALA A 318 -80.96 -3.61 205.79
CA ALA A 318 -80.43 -3.14 207.08
C ALA A 318 -81.54 -2.57 207.95
N TRP A 319 -82.42 -1.74 207.37
CA TRP A 319 -83.55 -1.14 208.06
C TRP A 319 -84.61 -2.17 208.44
N GLY A 320 -84.87 -3.12 207.55
CA GLY A 320 -85.76 -4.25 207.81
C GLY A 320 -85.31 -5.08 209.02
N ARG A 321 -84.02 -5.40 209.13
CA ARG A 321 -83.45 -6.10 210.29
C ARG A 321 -83.55 -5.30 211.59
N HIS A 322 -83.41 -3.97 211.52
CA HIS A 322 -83.56 -3.11 212.69
C HIS A 322 -85.00 -3.13 213.21
N LEU A 323 -85.99 -3.00 212.32
CA LEU A 323 -87.42 -3.07 212.67
C LEU A 323 -87.84 -4.42 213.27
N GLN A 324 -87.19 -5.52 212.85
CA GLN A 324 -87.41 -6.86 213.42
C GLN A 324 -87.03 -6.97 214.90
N GLN A 325 -86.23 -6.05 215.45
CA GLN A 325 -85.87 -6.06 216.89
C GLN A 325 -87.05 -5.64 217.79
N CYS A 326 -88.07 -4.97 217.23
CA CYS A 326 -89.24 -4.53 217.97
C CYS A 326 -90.42 -5.49 217.69
N PRO A 327 -90.99 -6.17 218.72
CA PRO A 327 -92.06 -7.15 218.52
C PRO A 327 -93.28 -6.59 217.77
N PHE A 328 -93.61 -5.32 217.99
CA PHE A 328 -94.74 -4.65 217.36
C PHE A 328 -94.54 -4.36 215.86
N HIS A 329 -93.29 -4.39 215.36
CA HIS A 329 -92.94 -4.03 213.97
C HIS A 329 -92.22 -5.15 213.21
N TYR A 330 -92.16 -6.36 213.78
CA TYR A 330 -91.41 -7.48 213.21
C TYR A 330 -91.77 -7.78 211.75
N TRP A 331 -93.08 -7.85 211.47
CA TRP A 331 -93.58 -8.15 210.14
C TRP A 331 -93.23 -7.07 209.10
N CYS A 332 -93.28 -5.79 209.47
CA CYS A 332 -92.83 -4.70 208.61
C CYS A 332 -91.34 -4.82 208.30
N GLY A 333 -90.52 -5.15 209.31
CA GLY A 333 -89.10 -5.35 209.13
C GLY A 333 -88.76 -6.55 208.25
N ARG A 334 -89.54 -7.63 208.31
CA ARG A 334 -89.34 -8.79 207.43
C ARG A 334 -89.66 -8.46 205.98
N GLN A 335 -90.76 -7.76 205.74
CA GLN A 335 -91.17 -7.34 204.40
C GLN A 335 -90.13 -6.40 203.75
N LEU A 336 -89.53 -5.49 204.52
CA LEU A 336 -88.46 -4.61 204.04
C LEU A 336 -87.19 -5.40 203.64
N GLU A 337 -86.82 -6.42 204.42
CA GLU A 337 -85.67 -7.28 204.08
C GLU A 337 -85.91 -8.06 202.79
N ASP A 338 -87.12 -8.61 202.61
CA ASP A 338 -87.48 -9.33 201.38
C ASP A 338 -87.50 -8.39 200.17
N MET A 339 -88.00 -7.17 200.33
CA MET A 339 -87.94 -6.12 199.31
C MET A 339 -86.49 -5.77 198.96
N GLY A 340 -85.62 -5.56 199.95
CA GLY A 340 -84.22 -5.23 199.70
C GLY A 340 -83.45 -6.37 199.02
N ARG A 341 -83.80 -7.65 199.27
CA ARG A 341 -83.25 -8.79 198.51
C ARG A 341 -83.71 -8.78 197.06
N GLN A 342 -84.97 -8.44 196.79
CA GLN A 342 -85.49 -8.31 195.43
C GLN A 342 -84.80 -7.18 194.66
N GLU A 343 -84.52 -6.07 195.33
CA GLU A 343 -83.78 -4.94 194.73
C GLU A 343 -82.32 -5.30 194.40
N LEU A 344 -81.65 -6.09 195.25
CA LEU A 344 -80.33 -6.63 194.92
C LEU A 344 -80.36 -7.57 193.71
N GLN A 345 -81.43 -8.36 193.54
CA GLN A 345 -81.63 -9.17 192.33
C GLN A 345 -81.82 -8.29 191.09
N TRP A 346 -82.59 -7.20 191.20
CA TRP A 346 -82.69 -6.21 190.11
C TRP A 346 -81.35 -5.56 189.79
N ALA A 347 -80.56 -5.19 190.80
CA ALA A 347 -79.22 -4.65 190.58
C ALA A 347 -78.32 -5.64 189.82
N ALA A 348 -78.34 -6.93 190.19
CA ALA A 348 -77.60 -7.97 189.48
C ALA A 348 -78.08 -8.13 188.03
N HIS A 349 -79.38 -8.07 187.80
CA HIS A 349 -79.96 -8.12 186.45
C HIS A 349 -79.50 -6.95 185.58
N TYR A 350 -79.54 -5.72 186.10
CA TYR A 350 -79.05 -4.54 185.36
C TYR A 350 -77.54 -4.59 185.10
N ARG A 351 -76.72 -5.12 186.02
CA ARG A 351 -75.28 -5.34 185.76
C ARG A 351 -75.05 -6.33 184.63
N ALA A 352 -75.79 -7.44 184.61
CA ALA A 352 -75.66 -8.44 183.54
C ALA A 352 -76.04 -7.84 182.18
N GLN A 353 -77.11 -7.05 182.10
CA GLN A 353 -77.48 -6.33 180.87
C GLN A 353 -76.41 -5.31 180.47
N ALA A 354 -75.87 -4.55 181.41
CA ALA A 354 -74.79 -3.60 181.14
C ALA A 354 -73.56 -4.31 180.54
N GLN A 355 -73.13 -5.44 181.11
CA GLN A 355 -72.00 -6.22 180.57
C GLN A 355 -72.25 -6.72 179.14
N GLN A 356 -73.48 -7.15 178.83
CA GLN A 356 -73.84 -7.52 177.45
C GLN A 356 -73.72 -6.34 176.49
N LYS A 357 -74.12 -5.13 176.92
CA LYS A 357 -73.99 -3.91 176.11
C LYS A 357 -72.53 -3.50 175.90
N LEU A 358 -71.68 -3.66 176.91
CA LEU A 358 -70.24 -3.40 176.78
C LEU A 358 -69.58 -4.36 175.78
N ALA A 359 -69.87 -5.66 175.86
CA ALA A 359 -69.36 -6.63 174.91
C ALA A 359 -69.83 -6.34 173.46
N ALA A 360 -71.08 -5.92 173.30
CA ALA A 360 -71.62 -5.51 172.00
C ALA A 360 -70.94 -4.24 171.45
N TYR A 361 -70.62 -3.27 172.32
CA TYR A 361 -69.85 -2.08 171.98
C TYR A 361 -68.45 -2.44 171.46
N GLU A 362 -67.71 -3.26 172.21
CA GLU A 362 -66.33 -3.65 171.84
C GLU A 362 -66.30 -4.37 170.49
N ALA A 363 -67.26 -5.28 170.23
CA ALA A 363 -67.40 -5.95 168.95
C ALA A 363 -67.66 -4.96 167.79
N ARG A 364 -68.53 -3.96 168.00
CA ARG A 364 -68.84 -2.94 166.98
C ARG A 364 -67.68 -1.98 166.74
N GLN A 365 -66.91 -1.65 167.77
CA GLN A 365 -65.72 -0.83 167.63
C GLN A 365 -64.62 -1.55 166.82
N GLN A 366 -64.41 -2.84 167.07
CA GLN A 366 -63.49 -3.66 166.27
C GLN A 366 -63.94 -3.78 164.82
N GLU A 367 -65.24 -3.96 164.58
CA GLU A 367 -65.82 -3.98 163.23
C GLU A 367 -65.49 -2.68 162.47
N ALA A 368 -65.70 -1.52 163.09
CA ALA A 368 -65.41 -0.23 162.46
C ALA A 368 -63.92 -0.06 162.11
N GLN A 369 -63.02 -0.38 163.04
CA GLN A 369 -61.57 -0.28 162.82
C GLN A 369 -61.11 -1.19 161.68
N SER A 370 -61.63 -2.42 161.60
CA SER A 370 -61.29 -3.36 160.54
C SER A 370 -61.71 -2.86 159.15
N LYS A 371 -62.91 -2.27 159.03
CA LYS A 371 -63.41 -1.68 157.78
C LYS A 371 -62.63 -0.42 157.37
N ALA A 372 -62.28 0.44 158.31
CA ALA A 372 -61.46 1.61 158.04
C ALA A 372 -60.04 1.23 157.54
N ALA A 373 -59.44 0.18 158.11
CA ALA A 373 -58.15 -0.32 157.66
C ALA A 373 -58.20 -0.89 156.23
N GLN A 374 -59.25 -1.66 155.89
CA GLN A 374 -59.46 -2.19 154.54
C GLN A 374 -59.66 -1.06 153.50
N ALA A 375 -60.43 -0.02 153.84
CA ALA A 375 -60.61 1.14 152.96
C ALA A 375 -59.27 1.85 152.65
N LEU A 376 -58.39 1.97 153.65
CA LEU A 376 -57.10 2.62 153.47
C LEU A 376 -56.14 1.79 152.59
N GLN A 377 -56.17 0.47 152.70
CA GLN A 377 -55.41 -0.42 151.83
C GLN A 377 -55.85 -0.29 150.37
N MET A 378 -57.16 -0.31 150.09
CA MET A 378 -57.69 -0.16 148.72
C MET A 378 -57.31 1.19 148.09
N ARG A 379 -57.22 2.27 148.87
CA ARG A 379 -56.76 3.58 148.38
C ARG A 379 -55.29 3.56 147.97
N ARG A 380 -54.42 2.86 148.72
CA ARG A 380 -53.00 2.72 148.36
C ARG A 380 -52.83 1.96 147.04
N GLU A 381 -53.52 0.83 146.90
CA GLU A 381 -53.51 0.03 145.67
C GLU A 381 -54.01 0.82 144.45
N SER A 382 -55.06 1.63 144.63
CA SER A 382 -55.53 2.54 143.58
C SER A 382 -54.48 3.56 143.15
N THR A 383 -53.74 4.12 144.11
CA THR A 383 -52.71 5.14 143.84
C THR A 383 -51.54 4.55 143.05
N ASP A 384 -51.11 3.34 143.41
CA ASP A 384 -50.04 2.62 142.71
C ASP A 384 -50.43 2.29 141.26
N LEU A 385 -51.68 1.90 141.02
CA LEU A 385 -52.20 1.64 139.67
C LEU A 385 -52.22 2.90 138.80
N LEU A 386 -52.59 4.06 139.37
CA LEU A 386 -52.50 5.34 138.65
C LEU A 386 -51.06 5.71 138.29
N GLY A 387 -50.11 5.43 139.19
CA GLY A 387 -48.68 5.61 138.91
C GLY A 387 -48.18 4.76 137.75
N ARG A 388 -48.59 3.47 137.69
CA ARG A 388 -48.26 2.57 136.58
C ARG A 388 -48.88 3.03 135.25
N ALA A 389 -50.15 3.44 135.29
CA ALA A 389 -50.83 3.95 134.10
C ALA A 389 -50.14 5.20 133.52
N ALA A 390 -49.67 6.12 134.38
CA ALA A 390 -48.93 7.30 133.94
C ALA A 390 -47.59 6.93 133.27
N ALA A 391 -46.81 6.03 133.89
CA ALA A 391 -45.54 5.57 133.33
C ALA A 391 -45.69 4.87 131.96
N GLN A 392 -46.75 4.08 131.80
CA GLN A 392 -47.07 3.41 130.54
C GLN A 392 -47.44 4.42 129.43
N ARG A 393 -48.18 5.50 129.74
CA ARG A 393 -48.50 6.57 128.77
C ARG A 393 -47.26 7.32 128.30
N THR A 394 -46.39 7.74 129.21
CA THR A 394 -45.13 8.42 128.85
C THR A 394 -44.25 7.54 127.96
N SER A 395 -44.21 6.24 128.25
CA SER A 395 -43.44 5.29 127.44
C SER A 395 -44.05 5.07 126.06
N ALA A 396 -45.40 5.08 125.93
CA ALA A 396 -46.09 4.99 124.65
C ALA A 396 -45.85 6.23 123.78
N GLU A 397 -45.84 7.43 124.38
CA GLU A 397 -45.53 8.68 123.65
C GLU A 397 -44.09 8.69 123.12
N GLY A 398 -43.12 8.19 123.90
CA GLY A 398 -41.73 8.04 123.46
C GLY A 398 -41.61 7.11 122.24
N GLU A 399 -42.36 6.02 122.21
CA GLU A 399 -42.37 5.07 121.08
C GLU A 399 -43.05 5.65 119.83
N ARG A 400 -44.12 6.45 120.01
CA ARG A 400 -44.75 7.17 118.88
C ARG A 400 -43.81 8.17 118.22
N ARG A 401 -43.00 8.89 118.99
CA ARG A 401 -42.01 9.83 118.43
C ARG A 401 -40.95 9.11 117.61
N ARG A 402 -40.37 8.03 118.15
CA ARG A 402 -39.39 7.20 117.43
C ARG A 402 -39.99 6.59 116.16
N ALA A 403 -41.24 6.12 116.21
CA ALA A 403 -41.93 5.63 115.02
C ALA A 403 -42.06 6.72 113.93
N GLY A 404 -42.29 7.98 114.30
CA GLY A 404 -42.31 9.10 113.37
C GLY A 404 -40.95 9.37 112.70
N GLU A 405 -39.86 9.29 113.47
CA GLU A 405 -38.49 9.46 112.95
C GLU A 405 -38.09 8.34 111.97
N HIS A 406 -38.47 7.09 112.26
CA HIS A 406 -38.26 5.97 111.35
C HIS A 406 -39.09 6.12 110.06
N GLN A 407 -40.33 6.60 110.17
CA GLN A 407 -41.15 6.86 108.99
C GLN A 407 -40.53 7.94 108.08
N SER A 408 -40.06 9.07 108.64
CA SER A 408 -39.47 10.15 107.83
C SER A 408 -38.20 9.67 107.11
N ARG A 409 -37.35 8.88 107.77
CA ARG A 409 -36.17 8.27 107.14
C ARG A 409 -36.55 7.28 106.03
N GLY A 410 -37.61 6.50 106.24
CA GLY A 410 -38.14 5.59 105.23
C GLY A 410 -38.65 6.34 103.98
N GLU A 411 -39.37 7.44 104.19
CA GLU A 411 -39.88 8.28 103.10
C GLU A 411 -38.75 8.97 102.31
N GLU A 412 -37.73 9.51 102.99
CA GLU A 412 -36.55 10.10 102.35
C GLU A 412 -35.79 9.07 101.50
N ALA A 413 -35.57 7.85 102.02
CA ALA A 413 -34.94 6.76 101.28
C ALA A 413 -35.77 6.35 100.05
N ALA A 414 -37.10 6.32 100.17
CA ALA A 414 -38.00 6.00 99.05
C ALA A 414 -37.97 7.08 97.94
N VAL A 415 -37.88 8.37 98.30
CA VAL A 415 -37.75 9.47 97.31
C VAL A 415 -36.41 9.37 96.58
N GLN A 416 -35.32 9.13 97.32
CA GLN A 416 -34.00 8.96 96.71
C GLN A 416 -33.92 7.73 95.79
N ALA A 417 -34.59 6.63 96.15
CA ALA A 417 -34.67 5.45 95.29
C ALA A 417 -35.39 5.73 93.97
N ARG A 418 -36.50 6.48 93.99
CA ARG A 418 -37.23 6.87 92.78
C ARG A 418 -36.39 7.76 91.86
N ALA A 419 -35.67 8.72 92.43
CA ALA A 419 -34.75 9.57 91.67
C ALA A 419 -33.64 8.74 91.02
N ALA A 420 -33.03 7.80 91.76
CA ALA A 420 -32.02 6.89 91.24
C ALA A 420 -32.55 6.00 90.10
N ARG A 421 -33.77 5.48 90.20
CA ARG A 421 -34.42 4.73 89.09
C ARG A 421 -34.67 5.59 87.86
N HIS A 422 -35.12 6.82 88.02
CA HIS A 422 -35.33 7.73 86.90
C HIS A 422 -34.02 8.04 86.18
N HIS A 423 -32.93 8.28 86.92
CA HIS A 423 -31.61 8.46 86.34
C HIS A 423 -31.07 7.19 85.68
N ALA A 424 -31.32 6.01 86.25
CA ALA A 424 -30.96 4.73 85.65
C ALA A 424 -31.69 4.51 84.31
N ALA A 425 -32.99 4.79 84.25
CA ALA A 425 -33.79 4.66 83.03
C ALA A 425 -33.30 5.59 81.91
N GLY A 426 -33.04 6.86 82.22
CA GLY A 426 -32.51 7.81 81.24
C GLY A 426 -31.11 7.43 80.74
N ALA A 427 -30.22 6.99 81.63
CA ALA A 427 -28.89 6.51 81.24
C ALA A 427 -28.95 5.22 80.40
N ARG A 428 -29.91 4.31 80.69
CA ARG A 428 -30.10 3.09 79.91
C ARG A 428 -30.57 3.40 78.48
N GLN A 429 -31.59 4.24 78.32
CA GLN A 429 -32.09 4.62 77.00
C GLN A 429 -31.02 5.28 76.13
N LEU A 430 -30.24 6.20 76.71
CA LEU A 430 -29.13 6.84 76.01
C LEU A 430 -28.02 5.82 75.66
N GLY A 431 -27.70 4.92 76.60
CA GLY A 431 -26.73 3.85 76.38
C GLY A 431 -27.12 2.91 75.25
N GLU A 432 -28.36 2.42 75.24
CA GLU A 432 -28.91 1.56 74.19
C GLU A 432 -28.92 2.26 72.82
N ALA A 433 -29.33 3.53 72.77
CA ALA A 433 -29.32 4.31 71.53
C ALA A 433 -27.90 4.49 70.95
N LEU A 434 -26.92 4.81 71.80
CA LEU A 434 -25.51 4.98 71.38
C LEU A 434 -24.88 3.65 70.95
N VAL A 435 -25.22 2.53 71.60
CA VAL A 435 -24.77 1.20 71.17
C VAL A 435 -25.40 0.83 69.82
N ALA A 436 -26.69 1.12 69.61
CA ALA A 436 -27.36 0.86 68.34
C ALA A 436 -26.76 1.70 67.19
N GLU A 437 -26.57 3.00 67.41
CA GLU A 437 -25.90 3.93 66.47
C GLU A 437 -24.48 3.44 66.16
N GLY A 438 -23.73 3.08 67.20
CA GLY A 438 -22.36 2.59 67.04
C GLY A 438 -22.28 1.28 66.26
N ASN A 439 -23.22 0.35 66.46
CA ASN A 439 -23.30 -0.90 65.70
C ASN A 439 -23.67 -0.66 64.23
N ALA A 440 -24.60 0.27 63.96
CA ALA A 440 -24.96 0.63 62.58
C ALA A 440 -23.77 1.25 61.83
N LEU A 441 -23.03 2.16 62.46
CA LEU A 441 -21.79 2.72 61.90
C LEU A 441 -20.72 1.65 61.65
N ARG A 442 -20.59 0.66 62.54
CA ARG A 442 -19.66 -0.45 62.34
C ARG A 442 -20.05 -1.34 61.16
N GLN A 443 -21.34 -1.63 60.99
CA GLN A 443 -21.83 -2.40 59.84
C GLN A 443 -21.60 -1.66 58.53
N SER A 444 -21.98 -0.38 58.46
CA SER A 444 -21.71 0.49 57.30
C SER A 444 -20.21 0.55 56.99
N GLY A 445 -19.36 0.72 58.01
CA GLY A 445 -17.91 0.77 57.81
C GLY A 445 -17.33 -0.53 57.27
N LEU A 446 -17.83 -1.69 57.73
CA LEU A 446 -17.43 -3.00 57.19
C LEU A 446 -17.90 -3.21 55.75
N GLU A 447 -19.10 -2.77 55.40
CA GLU A 447 -19.62 -2.85 54.03
C GLU A 447 -18.82 -1.97 53.07
N ASN A 448 -18.46 -0.75 53.49
CA ASN A 448 -17.60 0.14 52.71
C ASN A 448 -16.21 -0.47 52.49
N ILE A 449 -15.59 -1.03 53.53
CA ILE A 449 -14.29 -1.73 53.39
C ILE A 449 -14.41 -2.92 52.43
N ARG A 450 -15.48 -3.73 52.54
CA ARG A 450 -15.70 -4.88 51.67
C ARG A 450 -15.88 -4.46 50.21
N THR A 451 -16.67 -3.42 49.97
CA THR A 451 -16.89 -2.85 48.64
C THR A 451 -15.60 -2.28 48.07
N GLY A 452 -14.80 -1.59 48.91
CA GLY A 452 -13.47 -1.13 48.54
C GLY A 452 -12.56 -2.27 48.10
N PHE A 453 -12.48 -3.38 48.85
CA PHE A 453 -11.68 -4.54 48.42
C PHE A 453 -12.15 -5.15 47.10
N GLN A 454 -13.46 -5.23 46.86
CA GLN A 454 -14.00 -5.74 45.60
C GLN A 454 -13.64 -4.83 44.41
N GLN A 455 -13.71 -3.51 44.60
CA GLN A 455 -13.34 -2.54 43.58
C GLN A 455 -11.83 -2.54 43.34
N GLU A 456 -11.00 -2.65 44.37
CA GLU A 456 -9.55 -2.80 44.20
C GLU A 456 -9.21 -4.04 43.38
N GLN A 457 -9.85 -5.18 43.66
CA GLN A 457 -9.63 -6.40 42.89
C GLN A 457 -10.05 -6.22 41.42
N ALA A 458 -11.21 -5.60 41.16
CA ALA A 458 -11.67 -5.31 39.81
C ALA A 458 -10.74 -4.31 39.08
N GLY A 459 -10.20 -3.33 39.81
CA GLY A 459 -9.19 -2.40 39.30
C GLY A 459 -7.93 -3.12 38.83
N ARG A 460 -7.37 -4.00 39.68
CA ARG A 460 -6.21 -4.84 39.33
C ARG A 460 -6.46 -5.75 38.14
N GLU A 461 -7.65 -6.33 38.03
CA GLU A 461 -8.02 -7.17 36.89
C GLU A 461 -8.05 -6.35 35.58
N LEU A 462 -8.59 -5.13 35.62
CA LEU A 462 -8.56 -4.20 34.47
C LEU A 462 -7.13 -3.77 34.12
N GLU A 463 -6.29 -3.47 35.10
CA GLU A 463 -4.88 -3.16 34.86
C GLU A 463 -4.16 -4.33 34.21
N HIS A 464 -4.38 -5.56 34.70
CA HIS A 464 -3.74 -6.74 34.14
C HIS A 464 -4.17 -7.01 32.70
N GLN A 465 -5.47 -6.91 32.41
CA GLN A 465 -6.00 -7.03 31.04
C GLN A 465 -5.47 -5.93 30.13
N GLY A 466 -5.41 -4.69 30.62
CA GLY A 466 -4.83 -3.57 29.90
C GLY A 466 -3.35 -3.80 29.59
N LEU A 467 -2.56 -4.32 30.51
CA LEU A 467 -1.15 -4.67 30.28
C LEU A 467 -0.99 -5.78 29.23
N GLU A 468 -1.78 -6.85 29.31
CA GLU A 468 -1.76 -7.93 28.31
C GLU A 468 -2.09 -7.41 26.91
N HIS A 469 -3.13 -6.59 26.78
CA HIS A 469 -3.51 -5.97 25.50
C HIS A 469 -2.45 -4.98 25.01
N PHE A 470 -1.80 -4.24 25.90
CA PHE A 470 -0.70 -3.36 25.56
C PHE A 470 0.50 -4.14 25.00
N ASP A 471 0.87 -5.27 25.61
CA ASP A 471 1.95 -6.13 25.13
C ASP A 471 1.64 -6.77 23.77
N VAL A 472 0.40 -7.22 23.55
CA VAL A 472 -0.07 -7.68 22.23
C VAL A 472 0.01 -6.54 21.21
N GLY A 473 -0.38 -5.32 21.60
CA GLY A 473 -0.22 -4.11 20.80
C GLY A 473 1.24 -3.85 20.42
N ARG A 474 2.18 -3.96 21.36
CA ARG A 474 3.62 -3.81 21.09
C ARG A 474 4.19 -4.90 20.21
N ALA A 475 3.74 -6.15 20.36
CA ALA A 475 4.18 -7.24 19.50
C ALA A 475 3.71 -7.01 18.05
N ALA A 476 2.47 -6.56 17.87
CA ALA A 476 1.93 -6.20 16.57
C ALA A 476 2.67 -5.02 15.92
N GLU A 477 3.01 -3.98 16.69
CA GLU A 477 3.84 -2.85 16.23
C GLU A 477 5.22 -3.32 15.74
N ARG A 478 5.90 -4.20 16.49
CA ARG A 478 7.20 -4.76 16.05
C ARG A 478 7.08 -5.52 14.74
N SER A 479 6.07 -6.38 14.61
CA SER A 479 5.84 -7.15 13.38
C SER A 479 5.51 -6.24 12.19
N ALA A 480 4.75 -5.16 12.44
CA ALA A 480 4.47 -4.14 11.43
C ALA A 480 5.76 -3.46 10.94
N ARG A 481 6.65 -3.04 11.84
CA ARG A 481 7.96 -2.45 11.50
C ARG A 481 8.90 -3.40 10.78
N GLU A 482 8.86 -4.69 11.11
CA GLU A 482 9.58 -5.73 10.36
C GLU A 482 9.04 -5.85 8.93
N GLY A 483 7.71 -5.78 8.75
CA GLY A 483 7.09 -5.68 7.43
C GLY A 483 7.54 -4.44 6.65
N GLU A 484 7.53 -3.26 7.29
CA GLU A 484 8.03 -2.03 6.66
C GLU A 484 9.50 -2.14 6.26
N SER A 485 10.35 -2.70 7.12
CA SER A 485 11.77 -2.90 6.83
C SER A 485 12.00 -3.81 5.63
N ARG A 486 11.24 -4.92 5.54
CA ARG A 486 11.28 -5.82 4.38
C ARG A 486 10.79 -5.15 3.10
N GLY A 487 9.69 -4.40 3.18
CA GLY A 487 9.20 -3.64 2.02
C GLY A 487 10.19 -2.56 1.55
N LEU A 488 10.88 -1.89 2.48
CA LEU A 488 11.96 -0.94 2.16
C LEU A 488 13.19 -1.63 1.54
N GLU A 489 13.55 -2.83 1.99
CA GLU A 489 14.61 -3.64 1.37
C GLU A 489 14.25 -4.02 -0.07
N GLN A 490 13.03 -4.50 -0.32
CA GLN A 490 12.56 -4.81 -1.68
C GLN A 490 12.61 -3.59 -2.61
N ILE A 491 12.21 -2.41 -2.10
CA ILE A 491 12.31 -1.15 -2.86
C ILE A 491 13.78 -0.84 -3.20
N ARG A 492 14.71 -1.01 -2.24
CA ARG A 492 16.15 -0.78 -2.46
C ARG A 492 16.74 -1.74 -3.49
N GLU A 493 16.37 -3.02 -3.42
CA GLU A 493 16.78 -4.03 -4.39
C GLU A 493 16.27 -3.69 -5.79
N GLY A 494 14.99 -3.33 -5.92
CA GLY A 494 14.43 -2.89 -7.20
C GLY A 494 15.14 -1.65 -7.77
N PHE A 495 15.52 -0.67 -6.93
CA PHE A 495 16.36 0.45 -7.39
C PHE A 495 17.76 0.01 -7.82
N ALA A 496 18.36 -0.96 -7.13
CA ALA A 496 19.68 -1.49 -7.50
C ALA A 496 19.64 -2.22 -8.84
N GLU A 497 18.60 -3.02 -9.09
CA GLU A 497 18.38 -3.69 -10.38
C GLU A 497 18.12 -2.70 -11.52
N GLU A 498 17.28 -1.69 -11.31
CA GLU A 498 17.03 -0.61 -12.27
C GLU A 498 18.33 0.15 -12.61
N SER A 499 19.13 0.46 -11.60
CA SER A 499 20.44 1.13 -11.75
C SER A 499 21.42 0.30 -12.59
N GLN A 500 21.34 -1.03 -12.52
CA GLN A 500 22.15 -1.94 -13.36
C GLN A 500 21.58 -2.10 -14.78
N ALA A 501 20.26 -2.04 -14.96
CA ALA A 501 19.61 -2.19 -16.27
C ALA A 501 19.81 -0.96 -17.18
N ARG A 502 19.72 0.25 -16.63
CA ARG A 502 19.81 1.52 -17.39
C ARG A 502 21.10 1.71 -18.20
N PRO A 503 22.31 1.40 -17.68
CA PRO A 503 23.53 1.44 -18.47
C PRO A 503 23.51 0.49 -19.67
N VAL A 504 22.98 -0.73 -19.48
CA VAL A 504 22.86 -1.75 -20.53
C VAL A 504 21.90 -1.29 -21.62
N GLU A 505 20.80 -0.66 -21.24
CA GLU A 505 19.86 -0.03 -22.16
C GLU A 505 20.50 1.06 -23.02
N ARG A 506 21.19 2.02 -22.38
CA ARG A 506 21.88 3.12 -23.05
C ARG A 506 22.94 2.60 -24.02
N GLU A 507 23.73 1.60 -23.59
CA GLU A 507 24.74 0.98 -24.43
C GLU A 507 24.10 0.25 -25.63
N SER A 508 23.04 -0.52 -25.40
CA SER A 508 22.35 -1.28 -26.45
C SER A 508 21.68 -0.37 -27.49
N LEU A 509 21.07 0.73 -27.05
CA LEU A 509 20.57 1.81 -27.91
C LEU A 509 21.68 2.49 -28.73
N ALA A 510 22.83 2.76 -28.11
CA ALA A 510 23.98 3.34 -28.82
C ALA A 510 24.50 2.38 -29.91
N ARG A 511 24.63 1.09 -29.60
CA ARG A 511 25.02 0.05 -30.55
C ARG A 511 23.99 -0.12 -31.67
N PHE A 512 22.69 -0.08 -31.35
CA PHE A 512 21.62 -0.15 -32.35
C PHE A 512 21.70 1.02 -33.35
N ARG A 513 21.87 2.25 -32.84
CA ARG A 513 22.07 3.44 -33.69
C ARG A 513 23.32 3.34 -34.56
N GLN A 514 24.40 2.79 -34.02
CA GLN A 514 25.63 2.57 -34.78
C GLN A 514 25.42 1.54 -35.89
N ALA A 515 24.76 0.43 -35.59
CA ALA A 515 24.43 -0.62 -36.57
C ALA A 515 23.56 -0.06 -37.70
N ARG A 516 22.52 0.72 -37.37
CA ARG A 516 21.69 1.42 -38.36
C ARG A 516 22.48 2.35 -39.29
N ARG A 517 23.47 3.10 -38.78
CA ARG A 517 24.37 3.90 -39.63
C ARG A 517 25.22 3.05 -40.57
N ARG A 518 25.66 1.86 -40.14
CA ARG A 518 26.42 0.92 -40.98
C ARG A 518 25.54 0.36 -42.10
N GLU A 519 24.29 0.01 -41.78
CA GLU A 519 23.28 -0.40 -42.77
C GLU A 519 23.07 0.68 -43.83
N GLU A 520 22.82 1.93 -43.42
CA GLU A 520 22.67 3.07 -44.34
C GLU A 520 23.90 3.23 -45.27
N THR A 521 25.09 2.97 -44.74
CA THR A 521 26.33 3.00 -45.52
C THR A 521 26.41 1.82 -46.50
N GLY A 522 25.97 0.62 -46.08
CA GLY A 522 25.85 -0.56 -46.93
C GLY A 522 24.89 -0.34 -48.10
N VAL A 523 23.71 0.24 -47.83
CA VAL A 523 22.71 0.60 -48.84
C VAL A 523 23.27 1.61 -49.85
N ARG A 524 24.04 2.61 -49.41
CA ARG A 524 24.72 3.55 -50.32
C ARG A 524 25.71 2.83 -51.25
N HIS A 525 26.50 1.89 -50.73
CA HIS A 525 27.41 1.11 -51.57
C HIS A 525 26.69 0.23 -52.59
N GLN A 526 25.55 -0.37 -52.22
CA GLN A 526 24.70 -1.09 -53.17
C GLN A 526 24.19 -0.16 -54.28
N GLN A 527 23.72 1.04 -53.94
CA GLN A 527 23.26 2.04 -54.92
C GLN A 527 24.39 2.47 -55.86
N GLU A 528 25.57 2.79 -55.34
CA GLU A 528 26.74 3.14 -56.15
C GLU A 528 27.16 1.99 -57.07
N GLY A 529 27.10 0.74 -56.59
CA GLY A 529 27.40 -0.43 -57.39
C GLY A 529 26.37 -0.67 -58.50
N LEU A 530 25.08 -0.45 -58.23
CA LEU A 530 24.01 -0.50 -59.24
C LEU A 530 24.18 0.58 -60.31
N ASP A 531 24.58 1.80 -59.94
CA ASP A 531 24.86 2.87 -60.89
C ASP A 531 26.07 2.54 -61.78
N GLN A 532 27.11 1.91 -61.22
CA GLN A 532 28.26 1.44 -61.99
C GLN A 532 27.89 0.30 -62.95
N LEU A 533 27.03 -0.62 -62.52
CA LEU A 533 26.47 -1.65 -63.40
C LEU A 533 25.71 -1.05 -64.57
N ARG A 534 24.82 -0.07 -64.32
CA ARG A 534 24.07 0.65 -65.37
C ARG A 534 25.01 1.29 -66.38
N ARG A 535 25.99 2.07 -65.93
CA ARG A 535 27.02 2.66 -66.80
C ARG A 535 27.80 1.61 -67.58
N GLY A 536 28.11 0.48 -66.94
CA GLY A 536 28.77 -0.63 -67.60
C GLY A 536 27.93 -1.26 -68.71
N PHE A 537 26.60 -1.35 -68.53
CA PHE A 537 25.68 -1.79 -69.58
C PHE A 537 25.59 -0.78 -70.73
N GLU A 538 25.53 0.51 -70.44
CA GLU A 538 25.53 1.59 -71.44
C GLU A 538 26.81 1.54 -72.29
N LEU A 539 27.99 1.55 -71.66
CA LEU A 539 29.29 1.49 -72.35
C LEU A 539 29.45 0.22 -73.21
N ALA A 540 28.96 -0.92 -72.72
CA ALA A 540 28.96 -2.15 -73.50
C ALA A 540 27.95 -2.11 -74.66
N GLY A 541 26.84 -1.39 -74.51
CA GLY A 541 25.89 -1.12 -75.60
C GLY A 541 26.53 -0.26 -76.69
N ASP A 542 27.07 0.89 -76.31
CA ASP A 542 27.77 1.81 -77.21
C ASP A 542 28.93 1.12 -77.94
N GLY A 543 29.70 0.30 -77.21
CA GLY A 543 30.77 -0.51 -77.79
C GLY A 543 30.29 -1.47 -78.89
N ARG A 544 29.15 -2.15 -78.67
CA ARG A 544 28.57 -3.06 -79.67
C ARG A 544 28.05 -2.34 -80.90
N ASP A 545 27.40 -1.21 -80.69
CA ASP A 545 26.87 -0.41 -81.80
C ASP A 545 28.04 0.12 -82.66
N GLN A 546 29.13 0.56 -82.02
CA GLN A 546 30.32 1.02 -82.73
C GLN A 546 31.09 -0.11 -83.44
N VAL A 547 31.14 -1.32 -82.86
CA VAL A 547 31.63 -2.51 -83.58
C VAL A 547 30.75 -2.83 -84.78
N ARG A 548 29.42 -2.77 -84.64
CA ARG A 548 28.48 -3.05 -85.74
C ARG A 548 28.65 -2.05 -86.88
N GLU A 549 28.77 -0.77 -86.58
CA GLU A 549 29.04 0.29 -87.57
C GLU A 549 30.38 0.07 -88.26
N GLY A 550 31.45 -0.17 -87.48
CA GLY A 550 32.78 -0.41 -88.03
C GLY A 550 32.86 -1.65 -88.91
N LEU A 551 32.16 -2.74 -88.56
CA LEU A 551 32.02 -3.92 -89.43
C LEU A 551 31.24 -3.61 -90.72
N GLY A 552 30.24 -2.73 -90.64
CA GLY A 552 29.50 -2.25 -91.80
C GLY A 552 30.39 -1.45 -92.76
N ASP A 553 31.20 -0.54 -92.22
CA ASP A 553 32.17 0.24 -93.01
C ASP A 553 33.28 -0.64 -93.58
N LEU A 554 33.76 -1.64 -92.84
CA LEU A 554 34.71 -2.63 -93.34
C LEU A 554 34.13 -3.43 -94.52
N ALA A 555 32.88 -3.90 -94.40
CA ALA A 555 32.21 -4.61 -95.48
C ALA A 555 32.01 -3.73 -96.72
N ALA A 556 31.62 -2.46 -96.51
CA ALA A 556 31.47 -1.48 -97.59
C ALA A 556 32.81 -1.13 -98.25
N GLY A 557 33.87 -0.94 -97.46
CA GLY A 557 35.24 -0.69 -97.95
C GLY A 557 35.75 -1.83 -98.81
N ARG A 558 35.63 -3.07 -98.32
CA ARG A 558 35.99 -4.28 -99.07
C ARG A 558 35.20 -4.44 -100.37
N GLN A 559 33.91 -4.11 -100.36
CA GLN A 559 33.10 -4.13 -101.58
C GLN A 559 33.57 -3.09 -102.60
N MET A 560 33.93 -1.88 -102.14
CA MET A 560 34.51 -0.84 -103.00
C MET A 560 35.87 -1.24 -103.58
N GLU A 561 36.74 -1.89 -102.78
CA GLU A 561 37.99 -2.47 -103.26
C GLU A 561 37.76 -3.51 -104.37
N MET A 562 36.81 -4.43 -104.17
CA MET A 562 36.47 -5.44 -105.16
C MET A 562 35.92 -4.82 -106.45
N ASP A 563 35.11 -3.77 -106.36
CA ASP A 563 34.57 -3.07 -107.52
C ASP A 563 35.64 -2.22 -108.23
N GLY A 564 36.55 -1.61 -107.48
CA GLY A 564 37.76 -0.94 -107.99
C GLY A 564 38.65 -1.89 -108.77
N LEU A 565 38.99 -3.05 -108.19
CA LEU A 565 39.76 -4.11 -108.85
C LEU A 565 39.07 -4.66 -110.10
N ARG A 566 37.73 -4.77 -110.11
CA ARG A 566 36.98 -5.15 -111.32
C ARG A 566 37.11 -4.10 -112.42
N LEU A 567 37.03 -2.81 -112.06
CA LEU A 567 37.23 -1.70 -113.00
C LEU A 567 38.66 -1.65 -113.53
N GLU A 568 39.67 -1.85 -112.68
CA GLU A 568 41.07 -1.96 -113.08
C GLU A 568 41.26 -3.11 -114.07
N ASN A 569 40.79 -4.32 -113.74
CA ASN A 569 40.88 -5.46 -114.64
C ASN A 569 40.19 -5.21 -115.99
N ARG A 570 39.05 -4.51 -115.99
CA ARG A 570 38.33 -4.12 -117.21
C ARG A 570 39.08 -3.05 -118.00
N GLY A 571 39.69 -2.09 -117.33
CA GLY A 571 40.55 -1.08 -117.93
C GLY A 571 41.77 -1.70 -118.60
N HIS A 572 42.45 -2.64 -117.93
CA HIS A 572 43.61 -3.36 -118.46
C HIS A 572 43.27 -4.15 -119.73
N ARG A 573 42.15 -4.90 -119.74
CA ARG A 573 41.70 -5.63 -120.93
C ARG A 573 41.46 -4.69 -122.12
N LYS A 574 40.75 -3.58 -121.88
CA LYS A 574 40.48 -2.57 -122.92
C LYS A 574 41.77 -1.90 -123.43
N LEU A 575 42.76 -1.74 -122.57
CA LEU A 575 44.07 -1.19 -122.94
C LEU A 575 44.86 -2.15 -123.84
N LEU A 576 44.83 -3.45 -123.54
CA LEU A 576 45.40 -4.49 -124.39
C LEU A 576 44.72 -4.52 -125.77
N GLU A 577 43.39 -4.55 -125.81
CA GLU A 577 42.62 -4.52 -127.07
C GLU A 577 42.88 -3.24 -127.89
N ALA A 578 43.02 -2.09 -127.22
CA ALA A 578 43.35 -0.83 -127.90
C ALA A 578 44.76 -0.85 -128.49
N ARG A 579 45.75 -1.40 -127.77
CA ARG A 579 47.13 -1.55 -128.24
C ARG A 579 47.22 -2.48 -129.45
N GLU A 580 46.54 -3.62 -129.40
CA GLU A 580 46.45 -4.55 -130.54
C GLU A 580 45.85 -3.86 -131.78
N GLN A 581 44.79 -3.06 -131.61
CA GLN A 581 44.18 -2.32 -132.72
C GLN A 581 45.08 -1.21 -133.29
N ILE A 582 45.85 -0.52 -132.44
CA ILE A 582 46.83 0.47 -132.88
C ILE A 582 47.95 -0.21 -133.68
N GLU A 583 48.44 -1.38 -133.23
CA GLU A 583 49.45 -2.15 -133.97
C GLU A 583 48.93 -2.66 -135.32
N HIS A 584 47.71 -3.20 -135.35
CA HIS A 584 47.10 -3.68 -136.59
C HIS A 584 46.95 -2.54 -137.62
N ALA A 585 46.51 -1.37 -137.17
CA ALA A 585 46.40 -0.17 -137.99
C ALA A 585 47.76 0.33 -138.49
N ARG A 586 48.83 0.24 -137.67
CA ARG A 586 50.20 0.60 -138.10
C ARG A 586 50.70 -0.32 -139.21
N ARG A 587 50.53 -1.64 -139.06
CA ARG A 587 50.95 -2.62 -140.09
C ARG A 587 50.21 -2.42 -141.41
N GLN A 588 48.91 -2.11 -141.36
CA GLN A 588 48.13 -1.78 -142.56
C GLN A 588 48.58 -0.46 -143.22
N GLY A 589 48.88 0.57 -142.42
CA GLY A 589 49.42 1.83 -142.93
C GLY A 589 50.81 1.70 -143.56
N GLU A 590 51.66 0.81 -143.03
CA GLU A 590 52.98 0.51 -143.61
C GLU A 590 52.87 -0.27 -144.93
N ALA A 591 51.98 -1.26 -145.01
CA ALA A 591 51.70 -1.97 -146.26
C ALA A 591 51.17 -1.02 -147.36
N ALA A 592 50.22 -0.15 -147.01
CA ALA A 592 49.69 0.86 -147.92
C ALA A 592 50.77 1.82 -148.46
N ARG A 593 51.74 2.22 -147.62
CA ARG A 593 52.89 3.05 -148.07
C ARG A 593 53.80 2.29 -149.03
N HIS A 594 54.02 1.01 -148.78
CA HIS A 594 54.85 0.16 -149.64
C HIS A 594 54.20 -0.04 -151.03
N ASP A 595 52.88 -0.24 -151.07
CA ASP A 595 52.13 -0.38 -152.32
C ASP A 595 52.08 0.94 -153.11
N LEU A 596 51.95 2.08 -152.41
CA LEU A 596 52.02 3.41 -153.03
C LEU A 596 53.40 3.67 -153.68
N ALA A 597 54.48 3.28 -153.01
CA ALA A 597 55.84 3.42 -153.54
C ALA A 597 56.06 2.51 -154.76
N ARG A 598 55.49 1.30 -154.75
CA ARG A 598 55.55 0.35 -155.86
C ARG A 598 54.77 0.85 -157.08
N ALA A 599 53.59 1.42 -156.87
CA ALA A 599 52.80 2.06 -157.93
C ALA A 599 53.59 3.17 -158.64
N GLN A 600 54.27 4.04 -157.89
CA GLN A 600 55.08 5.13 -158.44
C GLN A 600 56.28 4.63 -159.27
N GLN A 601 56.92 3.54 -158.86
CA GLN A 601 57.99 2.91 -159.65
C GLN A 601 57.47 2.32 -160.96
N MET A 602 56.32 1.64 -160.93
CA MET A 602 55.70 1.06 -162.12
C MET A 602 55.28 2.14 -163.13
N GLU A 603 54.79 3.28 -162.66
CA GLU A 603 54.46 4.44 -163.52
C GLU A 603 55.71 5.01 -164.21
N GLN A 604 56.84 5.09 -163.51
CA GLN A 604 58.10 5.58 -164.09
C GLN A 604 58.68 4.62 -165.14
N GLU A 605 58.56 3.30 -164.91
CA GLU A 605 58.97 2.29 -165.90
C GLU A 605 58.09 2.32 -167.15
N ALA A 606 56.78 2.43 -166.99
CA ALA A 606 55.81 2.56 -168.07
C ALA A 606 56.16 3.75 -168.99
N LEU A 607 56.45 4.91 -168.41
CA LEU A 607 56.81 6.13 -169.16
C LEU A 607 58.13 5.99 -169.94
N ARG A 608 59.09 5.21 -169.42
CA ARG A 608 60.34 4.91 -170.15
C ARG A 608 60.10 4.02 -171.37
N MET A 609 59.23 3.01 -171.26
CA MET A 609 58.93 2.11 -172.37
C MET A 609 58.22 2.82 -173.51
N ILE A 610 57.26 3.71 -173.19
CA ILE A 610 56.55 4.52 -174.20
C ILE A 610 57.54 5.37 -175.01
N ARG A 611 58.47 6.06 -174.34
CA ARG A 611 59.50 6.89 -175.02
C ARG A 611 60.44 6.05 -175.87
N SER A 612 60.94 4.95 -175.34
CA SER A 612 61.79 4.02 -176.09
C SER A 612 61.11 3.46 -177.34
N GLY A 613 59.79 3.21 -177.28
CA GLY A 613 59.04 2.75 -178.45
C GLY A 613 58.84 3.82 -179.53
N GLN A 614 58.72 5.10 -179.13
CA GLN A 614 58.66 6.24 -180.07
C GLN A 614 59.96 6.38 -180.86
N ASP A 615 61.10 6.32 -180.18
CA ASP A 615 62.42 6.45 -180.80
C ASP A 615 62.71 5.33 -181.82
N MET A 616 62.26 4.09 -181.54
CA MET A 616 62.43 2.96 -182.46
C MET A 616 61.57 3.07 -183.73
N ALA A 617 60.34 3.58 -183.60
CA ALA A 617 59.46 3.79 -184.76
C ALA A 617 60.00 4.87 -185.71
N GLU A 618 60.65 5.90 -185.15
CA GLU A 618 61.27 6.98 -185.91
C GLU A 618 62.54 6.50 -186.62
N ALA A 619 63.38 5.71 -185.95
CA ALA A 619 64.56 5.10 -186.54
C ALA A 619 64.23 4.13 -187.70
N GLY A 620 63.15 3.34 -187.59
CA GLY A 620 62.71 2.43 -188.64
C GLY A 620 62.31 3.16 -189.94
N ARG A 621 61.66 4.33 -189.81
CA ARG A 621 61.23 5.14 -190.95
C ARG A 621 62.40 5.69 -191.78
N VAL A 622 63.47 6.14 -191.11
CA VAL A 622 64.67 6.69 -191.77
C VAL A 622 65.44 5.62 -192.55
N ILE A 623 65.40 4.37 -192.10
CA ILE A 623 66.06 3.24 -192.78
C ILE A 623 65.28 2.82 -194.03
N GLN A 624 63.96 2.89 -193.99
CA GLN A 624 63.10 2.60 -195.14
C GLN A 624 63.32 3.62 -196.27
N GLU A 625 63.41 4.91 -195.94
CA GLU A 625 63.71 6.00 -196.89
C GLU A 625 65.09 5.81 -197.57
N LYS A 626 66.06 5.18 -196.90
CA LYS A 626 67.36 4.82 -197.50
C LYS A 626 67.27 3.64 -198.47
N GLY A 627 66.41 2.65 -198.20
CA GLY A 627 66.21 1.51 -199.09
C GLY A 627 65.61 1.90 -200.43
N GLU A 628 64.66 2.82 -200.43
CA GLU A 628 64.00 3.34 -201.63
C GLU A 628 64.98 4.12 -202.53
N GLY A 629 65.89 4.91 -201.94
CA GLY A 629 66.92 5.63 -202.68
C GLY A 629 67.91 4.73 -203.44
N TYR A 630 68.15 3.49 -202.99
CA TYR A 630 68.98 2.52 -203.71
C TYR A 630 68.26 1.88 -204.90
N GLN A 631 66.93 1.80 -204.89
CA GLN A 631 66.16 1.28 -206.00
C GLN A 631 66.07 2.28 -207.16
N ASP A 632 65.97 3.58 -206.85
CA ASP A 632 65.92 4.64 -207.87
C ASP A 632 67.22 4.74 -208.68
N LEU A 633 68.38 4.53 -208.04
CA LEU A 633 69.69 4.51 -208.70
C LEU A 633 69.91 3.30 -209.63
N ALA A 634 69.06 2.29 -209.57
CA ALA A 634 69.16 1.08 -210.39
C ALA A 634 68.39 1.17 -211.72
N SER A 635 67.55 2.21 -211.91
CA SER A 635 66.80 2.48 -213.15
C SER A 635 67.64 3.21 -214.22
#